data_AF-A0A150MCZ3-F1
#
_entry.id   AF-A0A150MCZ3-F1
#
_cell.length_a   1.000
_cell.length_b   1.000
_cell.length_c   1.000
_cell.angle_alpha   90.00
_cell.angle_beta   90.00
_cell.angle_gamma   90.00
#
_symmetry.space_group_name_H-M   'P 1'
#
loop_
_entity.id
_entity.type
_entity.pdbx_description
1 polymer ?
#
loop_
_entity_poly.entity_id
_entity_poly.type
_entity_poly.pdbx_seq_one_letter_code
_entity_poly.pdbx_strand_id
1 'polypeptide(L)'
;MPGTDHDLARKGGSGMQLELNTVIETEGKEKRLEGNNFLLEKEGYHLYPLNTQVYVYGSKGDEPIGLGTITRLEFEGGKTVITYQLVKLKNTN
;
A
#
# COMPACT_ATOMS: atom_id res chain seq x y z
N MET A 1 3.82 50.61 -20.44
CA MET A 1 3.69 49.14 -20.40
C MET A 1 5.00 48.54 -20.89
N PRO A 2 5.61 47.63 -20.12
CA PRO A 2 5.45 46.20 -20.39
C PRO A 2 5.08 45.41 -19.12
N GLY A 3 4.35 44.30 -19.33
CA GLY A 3 3.81 43.46 -18.27
C GLY A 3 4.90 42.80 -17.44
N THR A 4 4.72 42.85 -16.12
CA THR A 4 5.39 41.92 -15.21
C THR A 4 4.48 40.72 -15.07
N ASP A 5 4.84 39.71 -15.85
CA ASP A 5 4.44 38.32 -15.64
C ASP A 5 4.93 37.92 -14.24
N HIS A 6 4.03 37.95 -13.26
CA HIS A 6 4.25 37.42 -11.93
C HIS A 6 3.19 36.34 -11.65
N ASP A 7 2.99 35.46 -12.63
CA ASP A 7 2.37 34.17 -12.42
C ASP A 7 3.46 33.08 -12.33
N LEU A 8 4.36 33.26 -11.36
CA LEU A 8 5.34 32.23 -11.01
C LEU A 8 4.84 31.47 -9.79
N ALA A 9 4.11 30.41 -10.11
CA ALA A 9 4.07 29.14 -9.41
C ALA A 9 4.07 29.23 -7.88
N ARG A 10 2.89 29.03 -7.29
CA ARG A 10 2.81 28.33 -6.01
C ARG A 10 3.41 26.94 -6.21
N LYS A 11 4.74 26.81 -6.06
CA LYS A 11 5.39 25.52 -5.85
C LYS A 11 4.78 24.95 -4.58
N GLY A 12 3.81 24.06 -4.76
CA GLY A 12 3.22 23.25 -3.70
C GLY A 12 4.35 22.65 -2.86
N GLY A 13 4.13 22.65 -1.54
CA GLY A 13 5.17 22.43 -0.54
C GLY A 13 6.00 21.17 -0.75
N SER A 14 7.25 21.23 -0.28
CA SER A 14 8.11 20.07 -0.06
C SER A 14 7.49 19.16 0.99
N GLY A 15 6.50 18.35 0.61
CA GLY A 15 5.76 17.46 1.47
C GLY A 15 5.71 16.04 0.90
N MET A 16 5.69 15.05 1.78
CA MET A 16 5.47 13.66 1.40
C MET A 16 3.97 13.40 1.30
N GLN A 17 3.51 12.95 0.13
CA GLN A 17 2.12 12.56 -0.06
C GLN A 17 1.91 11.15 0.49
N LEU A 18 1.04 11.04 1.49
CA LEU A 18 0.70 9.78 2.14
C LEU A 18 -0.74 9.39 1.78
N GLU A 19 -0.94 8.11 1.47
CA GLU A 19 -2.26 7.51 1.27
C GLU A 19 -2.56 6.56 2.42
N LEU A 20 -3.74 6.64 3.04
CA LEU A 20 -4.14 5.71 4.09
C LEU A 20 -5.00 4.59 3.48
N ASN A 21 -4.51 3.35 3.59
CA ASN A 21 -5.21 2.17 3.11
C ASN A 21 -5.60 1.27 4.29
N THR A 22 -6.79 0.69 4.20
CA THR A 22 -7.36 -0.20 5.24
C THR A 22 -7.54 -1.63 4.77
N VAL A 23 -7.17 -1.92 3.52
CA VAL A 23 -7.24 -3.23 2.87
C VAL A 23 -5.97 -3.47 2.06
N ILE A 24 -5.50 -4.72 1.99
CA ILE A 24 -4.35 -5.10 1.17
C ILE A 24 -4.85 -5.52 -0.20
N GLU A 25 -4.59 -4.72 -1.22
CA GLU A 25 -4.82 -5.07 -2.62
C GLU A 25 -3.52 -5.57 -3.24
N THR A 26 -3.44 -6.89 -3.40
CA THR A 26 -2.21 -7.56 -3.85
C THR A 26 -1.98 -7.45 -5.34
N GLU A 27 -3.05 -7.34 -6.13
CA GLU A 27 -3.02 -7.37 -7.61
C GLU A 27 -2.26 -8.58 -8.20
N GLY A 28 -2.08 -9.66 -7.42
CA GLY A 28 -1.24 -10.81 -7.81
C GLY A 28 0.27 -10.53 -7.83
N LYS A 29 0.72 -9.43 -7.20
CA LYS A 29 2.13 -8.99 -7.15
C LYS A 29 2.81 -9.35 -5.82
N GLU A 30 2.11 -10.02 -4.92
CA GLU A 30 2.65 -10.46 -3.65
C GLU A 30 3.71 -11.56 -3.83
N LYS A 31 4.80 -11.44 -3.09
CA LYS A 31 5.87 -12.45 -3.02
C LYS A 31 5.74 -13.20 -1.72
N ARG A 32 5.61 -14.53 -1.79
CA ARG A 32 5.67 -15.37 -0.59
C ARG A 32 7.09 -15.38 -0.04
N LEU A 33 7.22 -15.09 1.25
CA LEU A 33 8.46 -15.28 2.00
C LEU A 33 8.42 -16.69 2.61
N GLU A 34 8.53 -16.83 3.93
CA GLU A 34 8.42 -18.10 4.64
C GLU A 34 7.03 -18.31 5.26
N GLY A 35 6.56 -19.56 5.27
CA GLY A 35 5.28 -19.92 5.88
C GLY A 35 4.12 -19.15 5.26
N ASN A 36 3.38 -18.40 6.08
CA ASN A 36 2.26 -17.57 5.65
C ASN A 36 2.62 -16.08 5.59
N ASN A 37 3.92 -15.74 5.51
CA ASN A 37 4.37 -14.36 5.36
C ASN A 37 4.52 -14.00 3.88
N PHE A 38 4.08 -12.81 3.55
CA PHE A 38 4.07 -12.27 2.20
C PHE A 38 4.60 -10.84 2.22
N LEU A 39 5.20 -10.45 1.09
CA LEU A 39 5.71 -9.12 0.83
C LEU A 39 4.99 -8.54 -0.38
N LEU A 40 4.58 -7.27 -0.29
CA LEU A 40 3.95 -6.54 -1.38
C LEU A 40 4.62 -5.18 -1.53
N GLU A 41 5.03 -4.85 -2.75
CA GLU A 41 5.59 -3.55 -3.11
C GLU A 41 4.52 -2.71 -3.80
N LYS A 42 4.33 -1.46 -3.36
CA LYS A 42 3.43 -0.48 -3.98
C LYS A 42 4.18 0.82 -4.26
N GLU A 43 3.90 1.45 -5.40
CA GLU A 43 4.43 2.77 -5.73
C GLU A 43 3.74 3.84 -4.85
N GLY A 44 4.49 4.83 -4.38
CA GLY A 44 3.99 5.84 -3.45
C GLY A 44 4.10 5.42 -1.98
N TYR A 45 3.72 6.34 -1.09
CA TYR A 45 3.80 6.15 0.36
C TYR A 45 2.41 5.84 0.93
N HIS A 46 2.15 4.56 1.13
CA HIS A 46 0.90 4.03 1.66
C HIS A 46 1.06 3.68 3.14
N LEU A 47 0.22 4.26 3.97
CA LEU A 47 0.07 3.93 5.37
C LEU A 47 -0.96 2.83 5.55
N TYR A 48 -0.68 1.94 6.48
CA TYR A 48 -1.57 0.88 6.90
C TYR A 48 -1.57 0.74 8.42
N PRO A 49 -2.67 0.25 9.01
CA PRO A 49 -2.70 -0.10 10.42
C PRO A 49 -1.79 -1.31 10.69
N LEU A 50 -0.70 -1.10 11.42
CA LEU A 50 0.20 -2.17 11.85
C LEU A 50 -0.46 -3.04 12.93
N ASN A 51 -0.12 -4.33 12.94
CA ASN A 51 -0.57 -5.33 13.92
C ASN A 51 -2.09 -5.48 14.02
N THR A 52 -2.81 -5.09 12.96
CA THR A 52 -4.27 -5.20 12.88
C THR A 52 -4.65 -6.10 11.70
N GLN A 53 -5.70 -6.88 11.86
CA GLN A 53 -6.24 -7.71 10.79
C GLN A 53 -7.00 -6.83 9.79
N VAL A 54 -6.67 -7.00 8.51
CA VAL A 54 -7.30 -6.32 7.39
C VAL A 54 -7.68 -7.34 6.31
N TYR A 55 -8.65 -6.97 5.47
CA TYR A 55 -8.98 -7.78 4.31
C TYR A 55 -7.85 -7.78 3.28
N VAL A 56 -7.61 -8.94 2.68
CA VAL A 56 -6.66 -9.11 1.57
C VAL A 56 -7.47 -9.42 0.31
N TYR A 57 -7.29 -8.62 -0.73
CA TYR A 57 -7.90 -8.76 -2.03
C TYR A 57 -6.86 -9.23 -3.06
N GLY A 58 -7.28 -10.18 -3.90
CA GLY A 58 -6.50 -10.70 -5.02
C GLY A 58 -6.63 -9.84 -6.27
N SER A 59 -6.10 -10.33 -7.40
CA SER A 59 -6.10 -9.63 -8.70
C SER A 59 -7.48 -9.26 -9.25
N LYS A 60 -8.57 -9.94 -8.84
CA LYS A 60 -9.92 -9.67 -9.35
C LYS A 60 -10.69 -8.61 -8.56
N GLY A 61 -10.24 -8.22 -7.36
CA GLY A 61 -10.85 -7.14 -6.56
C GLY A 61 -12.28 -7.37 -6.03
N ASP A 62 -13.07 -8.26 -6.64
CA ASP A 62 -14.49 -8.42 -6.31
C ASP A 62 -14.74 -8.99 -4.90
N GLU A 63 -13.86 -9.89 -4.42
CA GLU A 63 -13.97 -10.48 -3.09
C GLU A 63 -12.62 -10.63 -2.39
N PRO A 64 -12.58 -10.51 -1.04
CA PRO A 64 -11.37 -10.74 -0.28
C PRO A 64 -11.00 -12.23 -0.31
N ILE A 65 -9.75 -12.52 -0.60
CA ILE A 65 -9.17 -13.87 -0.56
C ILE A 65 -8.92 -14.34 0.88
N GLY A 66 -8.87 -13.42 1.83
CA GLY A 66 -8.61 -13.74 3.23
C GLY A 66 -8.46 -12.53 4.15
N LEU A 67 -7.95 -12.81 5.34
CA LEU A 67 -7.53 -11.81 6.33
C LEU A 67 -6.02 -11.90 6.54
N GLY A 68 -5.37 -10.74 6.56
CA GLY A 68 -3.94 -10.60 6.78
C GLY A 68 -3.64 -9.62 7.91
N THR A 69 -2.55 -9.84 8.64
CA THR A 69 -2.04 -8.90 9.64
C THR A 69 -0.77 -8.26 9.11
N ILE A 70 -0.73 -6.94 9.02
CA ILE A 70 0.47 -6.23 8.56
C ILE A 70 1.46 -6.17 9.70
N THR A 71 2.63 -6.74 9.50
CA THR A 71 3.66 -6.90 10.53
C THR A 71 4.80 -5.90 10.36
N ARG A 72 5.03 -5.41 9.15
CA ARG A 72 6.04 -4.39 8.86
C ARG A 72 5.63 -3.52 7.68
N LEU A 73 5.98 -2.24 7.76
CA LEU A 73 5.77 -1.26 6.72
C LEU A 73 7.05 -0.43 6.57
N GLU A 74 7.55 -0.34 5.34
CA GLU A 74 8.80 0.33 5.04
C GLU A 74 8.61 1.27 3.85
N PHE A 75 9.21 2.45 3.92
CA PHE A 75 9.23 3.42 2.83
C PHE A 75 10.64 3.52 2.28
N GLU A 76 10.81 3.22 0.99
CA GLU A 76 12.10 3.26 0.33
C GLU A 76 11.94 3.65 -1.13
N GLY A 77 12.74 4.61 -1.61
CA GLY A 77 12.82 4.94 -3.04
C GLY A 77 11.50 5.37 -3.69
N GLY A 78 10.59 6.02 -2.94
CA GLY A 78 9.27 6.40 -3.45
C GLY A 78 8.24 5.28 -3.43
N LYS A 79 8.51 4.18 -2.70
CA LYS A 79 7.65 3.00 -2.61
C LYS A 79 7.33 2.66 -1.17
N THR A 80 6.30 1.84 -1.03
CA THR A 80 5.94 1.16 0.21
C THR A 80 6.16 -0.33 0.06
N VAL A 81 6.92 -0.90 0.98
CA VAL A 81 7.06 -2.35 1.15
C VAL A 81 6.24 -2.78 2.35
N ILE A 82 5.26 -3.63 2.10
CA ILE A 82 4.33 -4.14 3.11
C ILE A 82 4.71 -5.59 3.36
N THR A 83 5.05 -5.93 4.61
CA THR A 83 5.13 -7.34 5.03
C THR A 83 3.87 -7.66 5.83
N TYR A 84 3.19 -8.73 5.44
CA TYR A 84 1.98 -9.18 6.13
C TYR A 84 1.95 -10.70 6.27
N GLN A 85 1.29 -11.17 7.31
CA GLN A 85 1.00 -12.57 7.53
C GLN A 85 -0.44 -12.87 7.14
N LEU A 86 -0.66 -13.85 6.29
CA LEU A 86 -2.00 -14.34 5.97
C LEU A 86 -2.50 -15.26 7.10
N VAL A 87 -3.58 -14.86 7.76
CA VAL A 87 -4.09 -15.53 8.97
C VAL A 87 -5.25 -16.46 8.64
N LYS A 88 -6.09 -16.10 7.66
CA LYS A 88 -7.25 -16.89 7.27
C LYS A 88 -7.51 -16.76 5.78
N LEU A 89 -7.74 -17.88 5.11
CA LEU A 89 -8.26 -17.93 3.74
C LEU A 89 -9.80 -17.93 3.78
N LYS A 90 -10.43 -17.16 2.88
CA LYS A 90 -11.90 -17.13 2.78
C LYS A 90 -12.43 -18.31 1.95
N ASN A 91 -11.72 -18.71 0.91
CA ASN A 91 -12.05 -19.90 0.10
C ASN A 91 -10.85 -20.84 0.04
N THR A 92 -10.98 -21.96 0.76
CA THR A 92 -10.21 -23.18 0.49
C THR A 92 -11.21 -24.12 -0.18
N ASN A 93 -11.13 -24.25 -1.51
CA ASN A 93 -11.78 -25.35 -2.22
C ASN A 93 -10.96 -26.62 -2.03
#